data_AF-A0A1E3AZ65-F1
#
_entry.id   AF-A0A1E3AZ65-F1
#
_cell.length_a   1.000
_cell.length_b   1.000
_cell.length_c   1.000
_cell.angle_alpha   90.00
_cell.angle_beta   90.00
_cell.angle_gamma   90.00
#
_symmetry.space_group_name_H-M   'P 1'
#
loop_
_entity.id
_entity.type
_entity.pdbx_description
1 polymer ?
#
loop_
_entity_poly.entity_id
_entity_poly.type
_entity_poly.pdbx_seq_one_letter_code
_entity_poly.pdbx_strand_id
1 'polypeptide(L)'
;MNQIKAAILSGELEEGDVLPSVRNLARDLNCSVITTRKAYEGLEAEGFTINMAGKGSFVAPQNMELLRENRLAEIERKLTDIMEYARPVGITGADLKTIIDELSRED
;
A
#
# COMPACT_ATOMS: atom_id res chain seq x y z
N MET A 1 4.81 7.12 -6.27
CA MET A 1 4.91 6.92 -4.80
C MET A 1 4.56 5.50 -4.33
N ASN A 2 4.16 4.59 -5.24
CA ASN A 2 3.93 3.19 -4.87
C ASN A 2 5.21 2.47 -4.43
N GLN A 3 6.41 2.92 -4.83
CA GLN A 3 7.67 2.24 -4.50
C GLN A 3 8.01 2.32 -3.00
N ILE A 4 7.98 3.50 -2.38
CA ILE A 4 8.25 3.62 -0.93
C ILE A 4 7.19 2.85 -0.13
N LYS A 5 5.91 2.99 -0.52
CA LYS A 5 4.82 2.24 0.10
C LYS A 5 5.00 0.73 -0.06
N ALA A 6 5.35 0.25 -1.25
CA ALA A 6 5.59 -1.17 -1.52
C ALA A 6 6.81 -1.69 -0.76
N ALA A 7 7.90 -0.92 -0.68
CA ALA A 7 9.10 -1.28 0.07
C ALA A 7 8.79 -1.45 1.55
N ILE A 8 8.06 -0.50 2.16
CA ILE A 8 7.60 -0.62 3.55
C ILE A 8 6.68 -1.85 3.75
N LEU A 9 5.74 -2.06 2.83
CA LEU A 9 4.82 -3.19 2.89
C LEU A 9 5.47 -4.56 2.68
N SER A 10 6.56 -4.60 1.90
CA SER A 10 7.35 -5.80 1.64
C SER A 10 8.36 -6.11 2.75
N GLY A 11 8.58 -5.16 3.67
CA GLY A 11 9.60 -5.24 4.71
C GLY A 11 11.01 -4.88 4.24
N GLU A 12 11.17 -4.34 3.02
CA GLU A 12 12.46 -3.81 2.54
C GLU A 12 12.86 -2.53 3.29
N LEU A 13 11.88 -1.74 3.74
CA LEU A 13 12.08 -0.60 4.62
C LEU A 13 11.43 -0.90 5.97
N GLU A 14 12.22 -0.81 7.04
CA GLU A 14 11.81 -1.10 8.40
C GLU A 14 11.42 0.17 9.17
N GLU A 15 10.74 0.00 10.30
CA GLU A 15 10.44 1.09 11.21
C GLU A 15 11.72 1.88 11.57
N GLY A 16 11.62 3.21 11.49
CA GLY A 16 12.75 4.08 11.83
C GLY A 16 13.78 4.24 10.72
N ASP A 17 13.62 3.58 9.57
CA ASP A 17 14.50 3.82 8.43
C ASP A 17 14.37 5.26 7.92
N VAL A 18 15.52 5.84 7.56
CA VAL A 18 15.62 7.19 7.03
C VAL A 18 15.18 7.19 5.58
N LEU A 19 14.19 8.02 5.27
CA LEU A 19 13.75 8.23 3.90
C LEU A 19 14.55 9.36 3.22
N PRO A 20 14.68 9.33 1.88
CA PRO A 20 15.23 10.43 1.14
C PRO A 20 14.48 11.73 1.47
N SER A 21 15.19 12.86 1.49
CA SER A 21 14.51 14.14 1.59
C SER A 21 13.63 14.38 0.35
N VAL A 22 12.54 15.14 0.49
CA VAL A 22 11.67 15.53 -0.63
C VAL A 22 12.47 16.12 -1.81
N ARG A 23 13.55 16.87 -1.52
CA ARG A 23 14.41 17.45 -2.57
C ARG A 23 15.28 16.40 -3.26
N ASN A 24 15.83 15.45 -2.51
CA ASN A 24 16.62 14.37 -3.07
C ASN A 24 15.73 13.47 -3.94
N LEU A 25 14.56 13.06 -3.43
CA LEU A 25 13.66 12.22 -4.19
C LEU A 25 13.12 12.93 -5.45
N ALA A 26 12.81 14.22 -5.37
CA ALA A 26 12.38 15.01 -6.52
C ALA A 26 13.45 15.03 -7.64
N ARG A 27 14.72 15.16 -7.25
CA ARG A 27 15.85 15.12 -8.19
C ARG A 27 16.01 13.73 -8.79
N ASP A 28 15.99 12.69 -7.96
CA ASP A 28 16.25 11.31 -8.39
C ASP A 28 15.11 10.79 -9.31
N LEU A 29 13.87 11.22 -9.07
CA LEU A 29 12.71 10.91 -9.90
C LEU A 29 12.45 11.94 -11.02
N ASN A 30 13.32 12.94 -11.17
CA ASN A 30 13.19 14.05 -12.12
C ASN A 30 11.78 14.69 -12.14
N CYS A 31 11.20 14.89 -10.95
CA CYS A 31 9.84 15.39 -10.76
C CYS A 31 9.82 16.66 -9.90
N SER A 32 8.69 17.36 -9.88
CA SER A 32 8.62 18.62 -9.12
C SER A 32 8.67 18.36 -7.60
N VAL A 33 9.34 19.26 -6.88
CA VAL A 33 9.38 19.25 -5.40
C VAL A 33 7.97 19.31 -4.80
N ILE A 34 7.05 20.03 -5.44
CA ILE A 34 5.66 20.16 -5.00
C ILE A 34 4.93 18.82 -5.11
N THR A 35 5.09 18.12 -6.23
CA THR A 35 4.50 16.79 -6.46
C THR A 35 5.05 15.78 -5.46
N THR A 36 6.36 15.80 -5.24
CA THR A 36 7.02 14.91 -4.28
C THR A 36 6.55 15.19 -2.86
N ARG A 37 6.42 16.48 -2.49
CA ARG A 37 5.90 16.88 -1.18
C ARG A 37 4.50 16.36 -0.96
N LYS A 38 3.57 16.60 -1.89
CA LYS A 38 2.18 16.11 -1.79
C LYS A 38 2.11 14.60 -1.58
N ALA A 39 3.03 13.87 -2.20
CA ALA A 39 3.06 12.44 -2.09
C ALA A 39 3.65 11.96 -0.74
N TYR A 40 4.62 12.67 -0.15
CA TYR A 40 5.06 12.43 1.24
C TYR A 40 3.95 12.78 2.24
N GLU A 41 3.23 13.90 2.03
CA GLU A 41 2.08 14.28 2.84
C GLU A 41 0.98 13.19 2.79
N GLY A 42 0.76 12.57 1.63
CA GLY A 42 -0.14 11.41 1.51
C GLY A 42 0.34 10.20 2.31
N LEU A 43 1.62 9.84 2.21
CA LEU A 43 2.20 8.74 3.01
C LEU A 43 2.12 9.01 4.51
N GLU A 44 2.36 10.25 4.94
CA GLU A 44 2.24 10.66 6.35
C GLU A 44 0.79 10.63 6.83
N ALA A 45 -0.17 11.10 6.02
CA ALA A 45 -1.59 11.01 6.32
C ALA A 45 -2.11 9.57 6.41
N GLU A 46 -1.53 8.67 5.62
CA GLU A 46 -1.79 7.23 5.68
C GLU A 46 -1.03 6.51 6.80
N GLY A 47 -0.18 7.23 7.55
CA GLY A 47 0.60 6.67 8.67
C GLY A 47 1.81 5.84 8.25
N PHE A 48 2.25 5.92 7.00
CA PHE A 48 3.43 5.19 6.52
C PHE A 48 4.74 5.83 6.95
N THR A 49 4.76 7.15 7.09
CA THR A 49 5.97 7.93 7.35
C THR A 49 5.71 9.01 8.39
N ILE A 50 6.73 9.37 9.16
CA ILE A 50 6.70 10.51 10.07
C ILE A 50 7.77 11.53 9.69
N ASN A 51 7.45 12.81 9.75
CA ASN A 51 8.43 13.87 9.60
C ASN A 51 8.91 14.38 10.96
N MET A 52 10.19 14.15 11.27
CA MET A 52 10.82 14.77 12.44
C MET A 52 11.49 16.07 12.01
N ALA A 53 10.93 17.20 12.48
CA ALA A 53 11.44 18.53 12.18
C ALA A 53 12.94 18.63 12.48
N GLY A 54 13.74 19.00 11.47
CA GLY A 54 15.20 19.11 11.55
C GLY A 54 15.97 17.78 11.48
N LYS A 55 15.30 16.63 11.47
CA LYS A 55 15.92 15.30 11.38
C LYS A 55 15.60 14.54 10.09
N GLY A 56 14.51 14.91 9.40
CA GLY A 56 14.11 14.31 8.12
C GLY A 56 12.85 13.46 8.24
N SER A 57 12.58 12.67 7.21
CA SER A 57 11.42 11.77 7.14
C SER A 57 11.86 10.35 7.44
N PHE A 58 11.05 9.63 8.21
CA PHE A 58 11.33 8.27 8.67
C PHE A 58 10.13 7.37 8.38
N VAL A 59 10.35 6.07 8.23
CA VAL A 59 9.26 5.10 8.24
C VAL A 59 8.62 5.13 9.63
N ALA A 60 7.31 5.32 9.66
CA ALA A 60 6.57 5.40 10.90
C ALA A 60 6.63 4.05 11.65
N PRO A 61 6.54 4.07 12.99
CA PRO A 61 6.16 2.91 13.79
C PRO A 61 4.79 2.42 13.35
N GLN A 62 4.76 1.55 12.35
CA GLN A 62 3.52 0.94 11.92
C GLN A 62 3.26 -0.25 12.82
N ASN A 63 2.06 -0.28 13.40
CA ASN A 63 1.49 -1.57 13.77
C ASN A 63 1.17 -2.29 12.45
N MET A 64 2.16 -2.96 11.85
CA MET A 64 2.01 -3.72 10.60
C MET A 64 0.84 -4.71 10.69
N GLU A 65 0.53 -5.17 11.91
CA GLU A 65 -0.68 -5.93 12.25
C GLU A 65 -1.95 -5.18 11.85
N LEU A 66 -2.12 -3.93 12.31
CA LEU A 66 -3.30 -3.09 12.03
C LEU A 66 -3.43 -2.79 10.52
N LEU A 67 -2.32 -2.57 9.82
CA LEU A 67 -2.35 -2.34 8.38
C LEU A 67 -2.76 -3.61 7.61
N ARG A 68 -2.23 -4.76 8.03
CA ARG A 68 -2.60 -6.08 7.50
C ARG A 68 -4.08 -6.35 7.75
N GLU A 69 -4.59 -6.06 8.95
CA GLU A 69 -6.01 -6.17 9.30
C GLU A 69 -6.88 -5.28 8.41
N ASN A 70 -6.52 -4.00 8.25
CA ASN A 70 -7.28 -3.09 7.39
C ASN A 70 -7.32 -3.54 5.92
N ARG A 71 -6.21 -4.06 5.41
CA ARG A 71 -6.13 -4.63 4.06
C ARG A 71 -6.95 -5.90 3.92
N LEU A 72 -6.89 -6.78 4.92
CA LEU A 72 -7.70 -8.01 4.93
C LEU A 72 -9.19 -7.66 4.91
N ALA A 73 -9.62 -6.69 5.73
CA ALA A 73 -10.98 -6.19 5.73
C ALA A 73 -11.39 -5.58 4.37
N GLU A 74 -10.48 -4.91 3.66
CA GLU A 74 -10.76 -4.40 2.32
C GLU A 74 -10.91 -5.52 1.28
N ILE A 75 -10.06 -6.55 1.34
CA ILE A 75 -10.15 -7.74 0.49
C ILE A 75 -11.48 -8.46 0.73
N GLU A 76 -11.86 -8.66 2.00
CA GLU A 76 -13.14 -9.30 2.37
C GLU A 76 -14.34 -8.55 1.82
N ARG A 77 -14.35 -7.21 1.90
CA ARG A 77 -15.40 -6.39 1.29
C ARG A 77 -15.48 -6.60 -0.22
N LYS A 78 -14.35 -6.52 -0.93
CA LYS A 78 -14.31 -6.73 -2.38
C LYS A 78 -14.79 -8.13 -2.77
N LEU A 79 -14.38 -9.17 -2.04
CA LEU A 79 -14.85 -10.54 -2.28
C LEU A 79 -16.35 -10.68 -2.03
N THR A 80 -16.90 -9.97 -1.04
CA THR A 80 -18.34 -9.92 -0.79
C THR A 80 -19.09 -9.29 -1.96
N ASP A 81 -18.62 -8.15 -2.46
CA ASP A 81 -19.20 -7.48 -3.63
C ASP A 81 -19.18 -8.39 -4.87
N ILE A 82 -18.06 -9.11 -5.08
CA ILE A 82 -17.93 -10.08 -6.17
C ILE A 82 -18.93 -11.22 -6.00
N MET A 83 -19.07 -11.77 -4.79
CA MET A 83 -20.04 -12.83 -4.50
C MET A 83 -21.49 -12.39 -4.78
N GLU A 84 -21.84 -11.14 -4.46
CA GLU A 84 -23.15 -10.58 -4.77
C GLU A 84 -23.35 -10.42 -6.28
N TYR A 85 -22.32 -9.99 -7.00
CA TYR A 85 -22.35 -9.86 -8.46
C TYR A 85 -22.43 -11.22 -9.18
N ALA A 86 -21.78 -12.24 -8.63
CA ALA A 86 -21.72 -13.58 -9.23
C ALA A 86 -23.01 -14.39 -9.01
N ARG A 87 -23.74 -14.13 -7.91
CA ARG A 87 -24.92 -14.91 -7.50
C ARG A 87 -26.03 -14.98 -8.57
N PRO A 88 -26.43 -13.90 -9.27
CA PRO A 88 -27.46 -13.96 -10.32
C PRO A 88 -27.07 -14.83 -11.53
N VAL A 89 -25.76 -15.02 -11.74
CA VAL A 89 -25.21 -15.81 -12.86
C VAL A 89 -24.96 -17.27 -12.46
N GLY A 90 -25.30 -17.65 -11.22
CA GLY A 90 -25.13 -19.02 -10.70
C GLY A 90 -23.71 -19.37 -10.29
N ILE A 91 -22.81 -18.38 -10.20
CA ILE A 91 -21.42 -18.60 -9.78
C ILE A 91 -21.39 -18.71 -8.25
N THR A 92 -20.84 -19.83 -7.78
CA THR A 92 -20.67 -20.14 -6.35
C THR A 92 -19.30 -19.71 -5.84
N GLY A 93 -19.12 -19.75 -4.51
CA GLY A 93 -17.79 -19.52 -3.91
C GLY A 93 -16.74 -20.54 -4.37
N ALA A 94 -17.15 -21.76 -4.73
CA ALA A 94 -16.25 -22.76 -5.28
C ALA A 94 -15.79 -22.41 -6.70
N ASP A 95 -16.68 -21.84 -7.52
CA ASP A 95 -16.36 -21.38 -8.87
C ASP A 95 -15.40 -20.18 -8.80
N LEU A 96 -15.66 -19.21 -7.91
CA LEU A 96 -14.73 -18.10 -7.69
C LEU A 96 -13.35 -18.57 -7.20
N LYS A 97 -13.30 -19.57 -6.32
CA LYS A 97 -12.02 -20.15 -5.91
C LYS A 97 -11.25 -20.72 -7.10
N THR A 98 -11.95 -21.44 -7.99
CA THR A 98 -11.36 -21.97 -9.23
C THR A 98 -10.81 -20.85 -10.11
N ILE A 99 -11.57 -19.78 -10.30
CA ILE A 99 -11.14 -18.60 -11.07
C ILE A 99 -9.89 -17.95 -10.45
N ILE A 100 -9.85 -17.79 -9.12
CA ILE A 100 -8.67 -17.26 -8.42
C ILE A 100 -7.46 -18.19 -8.59
N ASP A 101 -7.65 -19.50 -8.46
CA ASP A 101 -6.60 -20.51 -8.63
C ASP A 101 -6.05 -20.55 -10.06
N GLU A 102 -6.87 -20.24 -11.07
CA GLU A 102 -6.45 -20.11 -12.47
C GLU A 102 -5.66 -18.83 -12.72
N LEU A 103 -6.17 -17.68 -12.25
CA LEU A 103 -5.48 -16.39 -12.40
C LEU A 103 -4.12 -16.36 -11.70
N SER A 104 -4.00 -17.05 -10.56
CA SER A 104 -2.73 -17.12 -9.80
C SER A 104 -1.65 -17.96 -10.48
N ARG A 105 -1.94 -18.66 -11.59
CA ARG A 105 -0.95 -19.41 -12.38
C ARG A 105 -0.36 -18.62 -13.53
N GLU A 106 -0.89 -17.44 -13.83
CA GLU A 106 -0.43 -16.58 -14.92
C GLU A 106 0.63 -15.55 -14.48
N ASP A 107 0.96 -15.49 -13.18
CA ASP A 107 2.04 -14.70 -12.57
C ASP A 107 3.30 -15.53 -12.24
#